data_AF-A0A1M3N4P4-F1
#
_entry.id   AF-A0A1M3N4P4-F1
#
_cell.length_a   1.000
_cell.length_b   1.000
_cell.length_c   1.000
_cell.angle_alpha   90.00
_cell.angle_beta   90.00
_cell.angle_gamma   90.00
#
_symmetry.space_group_name_H-M   'P 1'
#
loop_
_entity.id
_entity.type
_entity.pdbx_description
1 polymer ?
#
loop_
_entity_poly.entity_id
_entity_poly.type
_entity_poly.pdbx_seq_one_letter_code
_entity_poly.pdbx_strand_id
1 'polypeptide(L)'
;MTRRTRVAGLLLAIGAGAAIYTRPSKEPPSGPVLVIRLATSAPEITAPTSQSEDRAMSLAVASLSPGERGEVLTAMRYATARLESRLSPLGEDLGEGDPIAELQEALSRYSPVLDSARAFEAGRWQSEDLDVAVADSCPLPRSASETCVSLWDSTQDRGAASLAGRARFFAWSVSHATVVELASRQRVLECAEALRDRRRRGGSTIGLVLTNHDLALREVPERGELQVAARRLGAVMAASHRHDPQRLEALGRAVPTGRVAPWLSLSENAVLVVPRLSKLAHIAEMPQEIDGAAPCSFRAPPAR
;
A
#
# COMPACT_ATOMS: atom_id res chain seq x y z
N MET A 1 42.21 -63.81 -42.81
CA MET A 1 40.79 -63.56 -43.19
C MET A 1 39.91 -64.45 -42.35
N THR A 2 39.32 -63.91 -41.27
CA THR A 2 38.30 -64.63 -40.48
C THR A 2 37.51 -63.59 -39.67
N ARG A 3 36.28 -63.32 -40.13
CA ARG A 3 35.27 -62.50 -39.44
C ARG A 3 34.83 -63.22 -38.16
N ARG A 4 34.75 -62.51 -37.04
CA ARG A 4 33.94 -62.90 -35.88
C ARG A 4 33.13 -61.70 -35.40
N THR A 5 31.87 -61.71 -35.81
CA THR A 5 30.74 -61.01 -35.22
C THR A 5 30.63 -61.40 -33.75
N ARG A 6 30.60 -60.42 -32.85
CA ARG A 6 30.14 -60.60 -31.47
C ARG A 6 29.02 -59.61 -31.20
N VAL A 7 27.82 -60.18 -31.12
CA VAL A 7 26.63 -59.58 -30.54
C VAL A 7 26.73 -59.77 -29.02
N ALA A 8 26.70 -58.68 -28.28
CA ALA A 8 26.44 -58.61 -26.84
C ALA A 8 25.85 -57.22 -26.64
N GLY A 9 24.64 -57.03 -26.12
CA GLY A 9 23.99 -57.73 -25.02
C GLY A 9 23.54 -56.62 -24.08
N LEU A 10 22.40 -56.00 -24.41
CA LEU A 10 21.79 -54.87 -23.71
C LEU A 10 21.28 -55.35 -22.33
N LEU A 11 21.93 -54.95 -21.24
CA LEU A 11 21.45 -55.14 -19.87
C LEU A 11 20.91 -53.80 -19.37
N LEU A 12 19.58 -53.69 -19.35
CA LEU A 12 18.83 -52.58 -18.79
C LEU A 12 18.69 -52.83 -17.28
N ALA A 13 19.49 -52.14 -16.46
CA ALA A 13 19.33 -52.14 -15.01
C ALA A 13 18.31 -51.05 -14.63
N ILE A 14 17.06 -51.45 -14.38
CA ILE A 14 16.03 -50.59 -13.78
C ILE A 14 16.32 -50.54 -12.28
N GLY A 15 17.10 -49.53 -11.87
CA GLY A 15 17.27 -49.20 -10.46
C GLY A 15 15.99 -48.55 -9.93
N ALA A 16 15.21 -49.30 -9.16
CA ALA A 16 14.14 -48.75 -8.33
C ALA A 16 14.76 -47.95 -7.16
N GLY A 17 15.12 -46.69 -7.43
CA GLY A 17 15.44 -45.73 -6.39
C GLY A 17 14.16 -45.33 -5.69
N ALA A 18 13.94 -45.86 -4.48
CA ALA A 18 12.96 -45.31 -3.56
C ALA A 18 13.37 -43.86 -3.24
N ALA A 19 12.74 -42.91 -3.91
CA ALA A 19 12.84 -41.50 -3.56
C ALA A 19 12.25 -41.34 -2.16
N ILE A 20 13.13 -41.28 -1.16
CA ILE A 20 12.79 -40.79 0.17
C ILE A 20 12.36 -39.34 -0.04
N TYR A 21 11.05 -39.12 -0.16
CA TYR A 21 10.44 -37.80 -0.04
C TYR A 21 10.64 -37.36 1.41
N THR A 22 11.82 -36.82 1.72
CA THR A 22 12.00 -35.99 2.89
C THR A 22 11.09 -34.78 2.71
N ARG A 23 10.00 -34.77 3.47
CA ARG A 23 9.13 -33.61 3.61
C ARG A 23 10.05 -32.46 4.03
N PRO A 24 10.22 -31.40 3.22
CA PRO A 24 11.09 -30.30 3.62
C PRO A 24 10.56 -29.80 4.96
N SER A 25 11.43 -29.84 5.98
CA SER A 25 11.18 -29.20 7.26
C SER A 25 11.03 -27.72 6.96
N LYS A 26 9.76 -27.30 6.84
CA LYS A 26 9.36 -25.95 6.46
C LYS A 26 9.61 -25.08 7.69
N GLU A 27 10.85 -24.62 7.85
CA GLU A 27 11.12 -23.55 8.80
C GLU A 27 10.14 -22.40 8.49
N PRO A 28 9.44 -21.87 9.50
CA PRO A 28 8.50 -20.79 9.28
C PRO A 28 9.27 -19.60 8.68
N PRO A 29 8.70 -18.89 7.70
CA PRO A 29 9.35 -17.72 7.12
C PRO A 29 9.67 -16.71 8.23
N SER A 30 10.91 -16.21 8.24
CA SER A 30 11.33 -15.12 9.14
C SER A 30 10.82 -13.78 8.61
N GLY A 31 9.97 -13.09 9.37
CA GLY A 31 9.42 -11.79 9.01
C GLY A 31 7.92 -11.83 8.67
N PRO A 32 7.37 -10.71 8.16
CA PRO A 32 5.94 -10.60 7.91
C PRO A 32 5.47 -11.59 6.85
N VAL A 33 4.25 -12.09 7.04
CA VAL A 33 3.64 -13.12 6.20
C VAL A 33 2.27 -12.69 5.71
N LEU A 34 1.84 -13.29 4.60
CA LEU A 34 0.44 -13.36 4.23
C LEU A 34 -0.15 -14.67 4.74
N VAL A 35 -1.17 -14.56 5.57
CA VAL A 35 -2.05 -15.65 5.99
C VAL A 35 -3.17 -15.74 4.98
N ILE A 36 -3.20 -16.85 4.24
CA ILE A 36 -4.17 -17.12 3.17
C ILE A 36 -5.14 -18.18 3.66
N ARG A 37 -6.44 -17.90 3.59
CA ARG A 37 -7.52 -18.85 3.83
C ARG A 37 -8.38 -18.98 2.60
N LEU A 38 -8.61 -20.21 2.16
CA LEU A 38 -9.62 -20.51 1.14
C LEU A 38 -11.01 -20.33 1.77
N ALA A 39 -11.84 -19.48 1.18
CA ALA A 39 -13.20 -19.29 1.64
C ALA A 39 -14.06 -20.49 1.17
N THR A 40 -14.60 -21.25 2.13
CA THR A 40 -15.52 -22.37 1.85
C THR A 40 -16.99 -21.94 1.80
N SER A 41 -17.26 -20.68 2.10
CA SER A 41 -18.57 -20.03 2.07
C SER A 41 -18.36 -18.57 1.71
N ALA A 42 -19.33 -17.97 1.01
CA ALA A 42 -19.29 -16.54 0.66
C ALA A 42 -18.98 -15.73 1.93
N PRO A 43 -17.84 -15.01 1.97
CA PRO A 43 -17.51 -14.25 3.16
C PRO A 43 -18.50 -13.10 3.33
N GLU A 44 -18.83 -12.79 4.57
CA GLU A 44 -19.45 -11.51 4.88
C GLU A 44 -18.38 -10.43 4.65
N ILE A 45 -18.41 -9.82 3.46
CA ILE A 45 -17.50 -8.73 3.08
C ILE A 45 -17.69 -7.63 4.11
N THR A 46 -16.72 -7.53 5.02
CA THR A 46 -16.81 -6.54 6.10
C THR A 46 -16.43 -5.19 5.52
N ALA A 47 -17.38 -4.25 5.51
CA ALA A 47 -17.09 -2.88 5.13
C ALA A 47 -15.93 -2.32 5.99
N PRO A 48 -15.07 -1.45 5.44
CA PRO A 48 -14.06 -0.77 6.23
C PRO A 48 -14.70 -0.12 7.46
N THR A 49 -14.09 -0.29 8.62
CA THR A 49 -14.56 0.39 9.83
C THR A 49 -14.21 1.88 9.72
N SER A 50 -14.98 2.76 10.35
CA SER A 50 -14.67 4.19 10.43
C SER A 50 -13.25 4.43 10.96
N GLN A 51 -12.79 3.63 11.93
CA GLN A 51 -11.46 3.72 12.49
C GLN A 51 -10.34 3.35 11.48
N SER A 52 -10.58 2.36 10.63
CA SER A 52 -9.69 1.97 9.54
C SER A 52 -9.55 3.09 8.51
N GLU A 53 -10.69 3.70 8.13
CA GLU A 53 -10.69 4.85 7.23
C GLU A 53 -9.97 6.07 7.80
N ASP A 54 -10.21 6.39 9.09
CA ASP A 54 -9.55 7.51 9.76
C ASP A 54 -8.01 7.29 9.81
N ARG A 55 -7.55 6.05 10.03
CA ARG A 55 -6.12 5.68 9.97
C ARG A 55 -5.54 5.82 8.57
N ALA A 56 -6.26 5.34 7.56
CA ALA A 56 -5.85 5.48 6.16
C ALA A 56 -5.72 6.97 5.77
N MET A 57 -6.68 7.82 6.15
CA MET A 57 -6.61 9.26 5.86
C MET A 57 -5.45 9.94 6.60
N SER A 58 -5.18 9.53 7.84
CA SER A 58 -4.06 10.06 8.61
C SER A 58 -2.71 9.69 8.01
N LEU A 59 -2.60 8.45 7.53
CA LEU A 59 -1.43 7.97 6.82
C LEU A 59 -1.23 8.72 5.50
N ALA A 60 -2.30 8.94 4.74
CA ALA A 60 -2.25 9.72 3.50
C ALA A 60 -1.76 11.14 3.78
N VAL A 61 -2.34 11.84 4.76
CA VAL A 61 -1.92 13.20 5.16
C VAL A 61 -0.46 13.24 5.62
N ALA A 62 0.00 12.25 6.40
CA ALA A 62 1.39 12.15 6.81
C ALA A 62 2.34 11.98 5.61
N SER A 63 1.92 11.23 4.58
CA SER A 63 2.69 11.02 3.35
C SER A 63 2.68 12.21 2.38
N LEU A 64 1.82 13.21 2.56
CA LEU A 64 1.84 14.44 1.76
C LEU A 64 3.01 15.33 2.21
N SER A 65 3.61 16.06 1.28
CA SER A 65 4.53 17.15 1.61
C SER A 65 3.79 18.34 2.26
N PRO A 66 4.49 19.25 2.96
CA PRO A 66 3.86 20.45 3.51
C PRO A 66 3.12 21.28 2.46
N GLY A 67 3.71 21.44 1.26
CA GLY A 67 3.07 22.14 0.15
C GLY A 67 1.77 21.47 -0.30
N GLU A 68 1.77 20.14 -0.44
CA GLU A 68 0.56 19.39 -0.83
C GLU A 68 -0.54 19.48 0.24
N ARG A 69 -0.18 19.47 1.53
CA ARG A 69 -1.16 19.71 2.61
C ARG A 69 -1.76 21.11 2.53
N GLY A 70 -0.94 22.11 2.21
CA GLY A 70 -1.42 23.49 2.00
C GLY A 70 -2.36 23.61 0.80
N GLU A 71 -2.08 22.92 -0.30
CA GLU A 71 -2.96 22.87 -1.48
C GLU A 71 -4.32 22.22 -1.15
N VAL A 72 -4.31 21.07 -0.47
CA VAL A 72 -5.54 20.38 -0.02
C VAL A 72 -6.35 21.28 0.92
N LEU A 73 -5.68 21.95 1.87
CA LEU A 73 -6.33 22.90 2.79
C LEU A 73 -6.97 24.07 2.04
N THR A 74 -6.27 24.62 1.05
CA THR A 74 -6.74 25.73 0.23
C THR A 74 -7.97 25.33 -0.58
N ALA A 75 -7.93 24.16 -1.22
CA ALA A 75 -9.05 23.63 -1.99
C ALA A 75 -10.31 23.43 -1.11
N MET A 76 -10.15 22.83 0.09
CA MET A 76 -11.27 22.66 1.02
C MET A 76 -11.84 24.00 1.49
N ARG A 77 -10.98 24.97 1.85
CA ARG A 77 -11.41 26.32 2.27
C ARG A 77 -12.17 27.04 1.16
N TYR A 78 -11.68 26.95 -0.07
CA TYR A 78 -12.31 27.55 -1.24
C TYR A 78 -13.70 26.96 -1.50
N ALA A 79 -13.82 25.63 -1.55
CA ALA A 79 -15.10 24.94 -1.75
C ALA A 79 -16.10 25.27 -0.62
N THR A 80 -15.62 25.32 0.63
CA THR A 80 -16.43 25.71 1.78
C THR A 80 -17.00 27.11 1.63
N ALA A 81 -16.15 28.09 1.31
CA ALA A 81 -16.56 29.49 1.18
C ALA A 81 -17.61 29.68 0.07
N ARG A 82 -17.45 28.97 -1.06
CA ARG A 82 -18.43 29.01 -2.16
C ARG A 82 -19.77 28.41 -1.76
N LEU A 83 -19.76 27.26 -1.09
CA LEU A 83 -21.00 26.64 -0.60
C LEU A 83 -21.70 27.50 0.44
N GLU A 84 -20.96 28.11 1.37
CA GLU A 84 -21.52 29.03 2.36
C GLU A 84 -22.13 30.27 1.69
N SER A 85 -21.49 30.83 0.67
CA SER A 85 -22.05 31.94 -0.12
C SER A 85 -23.40 31.55 -0.72
N ARG A 86 -23.51 30.35 -1.29
CA ARG A 86 -24.76 29.84 -1.90
C ARG A 86 -25.88 29.56 -0.89
N LEU A 87 -25.52 29.27 0.36
CA LEU A 87 -26.50 29.09 1.44
C LEU A 87 -26.97 30.43 2.04
N SER A 88 -26.21 31.50 1.83
CA SER A 88 -26.55 32.82 2.35
C SER A 88 -27.65 33.48 1.51
N PRO A 89 -28.78 33.93 2.11
CA PRO A 89 -29.82 34.66 1.38
C PRO A 89 -29.36 35.97 0.76
N LEU A 90 -28.23 36.51 1.25
CA LEU A 90 -27.62 37.76 0.81
C LEU A 90 -26.29 37.53 0.09
N GLY A 91 -25.84 36.28 -0.03
CA GLY A 91 -24.61 35.92 -0.72
C GLY A 91 -24.83 35.72 -2.20
N GLU A 92 -23.97 36.29 -3.03
CA GLU A 92 -23.87 35.95 -4.43
C GLU A 92 -22.56 35.18 -4.64
N ASP A 93 -22.66 33.92 -5.08
CA ASP A 93 -21.49 33.18 -5.53
C ASP A 93 -21.13 33.65 -6.94
N LEU A 94 -20.10 34.49 -7.03
CA LEU A 94 -19.59 35.02 -8.30
C LEU A 94 -18.77 33.98 -9.10
N GLY A 95 -18.51 32.80 -8.52
CA GLY A 95 -17.83 31.73 -9.23
C GLY A 95 -18.78 31.00 -10.19
N GLU A 96 -18.27 30.67 -11.37
CA GLU A 96 -18.93 29.73 -12.28
C GLU A 96 -18.74 28.29 -11.77
N GLY A 97 -19.55 27.32 -12.21
CA GLY A 97 -19.34 25.89 -11.91
C GLY A 97 -19.91 25.36 -10.58
N ASP A 98 -19.68 24.07 -10.28
CA ASP A 98 -20.06 23.42 -9.02
C ASP A 98 -18.82 23.33 -8.11
N PRO A 99 -18.80 23.97 -6.92
CA PRO A 99 -17.64 23.96 -6.03
C PRO A 99 -17.25 22.54 -5.57
N ILE A 100 -18.18 21.59 -5.55
CA ILE A 100 -17.85 20.19 -5.24
C ILE A 100 -17.13 19.51 -6.40
N ALA A 101 -17.53 19.78 -7.64
CA ALA A 101 -16.85 19.23 -8.82
C ALA A 101 -15.42 19.78 -8.92
N GLU A 102 -15.24 21.08 -8.67
CA GLU A 102 -13.91 21.71 -8.64
C GLU A 102 -13.04 21.14 -7.52
N LEU A 103 -13.60 20.92 -6.33
CA LEU A 103 -12.89 20.27 -5.24
C LEU A 103 -12.48 18.83 -5.61
N GLN A 104 -13.40 18.06 -6.21
CA GLN A 104 -13.12 16.70 -6.65
C GLN A 104 -11.98 16.66 -7.67
N GLU A 105 -12.01 17.57 -8.65
CA GLU A 105 -10.97 17.72 -9.65
C GLU A 105 -9.63 18.09 -8.98
N ALA A 106 -9.63 19.08 -8.09
CA ALA A 106 -8.44 19.51 -7.35
C ALA A 106 -7.85 18.39 -6.49
N LEU A 107 -8.70 17.54 -5.90
CA LEU A 107 -8.26 16.42 -5.06
C LEU A 107 -7.94 15.14 -5.84
N SER A 108 -8.39 15.02 -7.10
CA SER A 108 -8.19 13.83 -7.95
C SER A 108 -6.71 13.45 -8.11
N ARG A 109 -5.82 14.44 -8.13
CA ARG A 109 -4.36 14.26 -8.17
C ARG A 109 -3.79 13.52 -6.94
N TYR A 110 -4.50 13.53 -5.82
CA TYR A 110 -4.12 12.82 -4.60
C TYR A 110 -4.83 11.46 -4.45
N SER A 111 -5.74 11.10 -5.36
CA SER A 111 -6.41 9.80 -5.35
C SER A 111 -5.42 8.62 -5.27
N PRO A 112 -4.26 8.61 -5.95
CA PRO A 112 -3.30 7.52 -5.79
C PRO A 112 -2.78 7.36 -4.37
N VAL A 113 -2.58 8.46 -3.64
CA VAL A 113 -2.11 8.45 -2.24
C VAL A 113 -3.19 7.90 -1.34
N LEU A 114 -4.42 8.40 -1.50
CA LEU A 114 -5.58 8.00 -0.70
C LEU A 114 -5.90 6.51 -0.89
N ASP A 115 -5.91 6.03 -2.12
CA ASP A 115 -6.21 4.63 -2.44
C ASP A 115 -5.11 3.69 -1.95
N SER A 116 -3.84 4.09 -2.11
CA SER A 116 -2.71 3.30 -1.59
C SER A 116 -2.71 3.27 -0.06
N ALA A 117 -3.05 4.36 0.62
CA ALA A 117 -3.14 4.40 2.07
C ALA A 117 -4.31 3.54 2.60
N ARG A 118 -5.48 3.58 1.95
CA ARG A 118 -6.61 2.69 2.29
C ARG A 118 -6.26 1.23 2.08
N ALA A 119 -5.70 0.90 0.92
CA ALA A 119 -5.30 -0.47 0.60
C ALA A 119 -4.19 -0.97 1.54
N PHE A 120 -3.27 -0.10 1.96
CA PHE A 120 -2.19 -0.45 2.89
C PHE A 120 -2.70 -0.67 4.32
N GLU A 121 -3.59 0.21 4.80
CA GLU A 121 -4.14 0.13 6.16
C GLU A 121 -5.04 -1.09 6.36
N ALA A 122 -5.76 -1.51 5.31
CA ALA A 122 -6.76 -2.58 5.39
C ALA A 122 -6.26 -3.82 6.15
N GLY A 123 -5.01 -4.24 5.91
CA GLY A 123 -4.34 -5.36 6.59
C GLY A 123 -5.00 -6.74 6.40
N ARG A 124 -6.18 -6.76 5.78
CA ARG A 124 -6.96 -7.93 5.43
C ARG A 124 -7.79 -7.60 4.18
N TRP A 125 -7.88 -8.57 3.29
CA TRP A 125 -8.56 -8.47 2.00
C TRP A 125 -9.41 -9.71 1.80
N GLN A 126 -10.66 -9.54 1.40
CA GLN A 126 -11.62 -10.64 1.23
C GLN A 126 -12.27 -10.62 -0.15
N SER A 127 -12.35 -11.79 -0.78
CA SER A 127 -13.03 -12.08 -2.04
C SER A 127 -13.83 -13.37 -1.90
N GLU A 128 -14.63 -13.73 -2.90
CA GLU A 128 -15.52 -14.90 -2.83
C GLU A 128 -14.80 -16.21 -2.47
N ASP A 129 -13.53 -16.38 -2.89
CA ASP A 129 -12.77 -17.61 -2.68
C ASP A 129 -11.50 -17.43 -1.84
N LEU A 130 -11.11 -16.18 -1.50
CA LEU A 130 -9.90 -15.88 -0.73
C LEU A 130 -10.12 -14.87 0.39
N ASP A 131 -9.60 -15.19 1.57
CA ASP A 131 -9.38 -14.29 2.69
C ASP A 131 -7.87 -14.21 2.97
N VAL A 132 -7.30 -13.02 2.80
CA VAL A 132 -5.87 -12.76 2.92
C VAL A 132 -5.67 -11.76 4.05
N ALA A 133 -4.81 -12.05 5.01
CA ALA A 133 -4.42 -11.12 6.06
C ALA A 133 -2.90 -11.02 6.15
N VAL A 134 -2.38 -9.86 6.50
CA VAL A 134 -0.95 -9.71 6.82
C VAL A 134 -0.73 -9.87 8.32
N ALA A 135 0.33 -10.58 8.69
CA ALA A 135 0.75 -10.80 10.07
C ALA A 135 2.27 -10.62 10.22
N ASP A 136 2.72 -10.40 11.45
CA ASP A 136 4.15 -10.26 11.79
C ASP A 136 4.94 -11.57 11.63
N SER A 137 4.25 -12.69 11.77
CA SER A 137 4.76 -14.05 11.78
C SER A 137 3.64 -15.01 11.41
N CYS A 138 3.97 -16.24 11.03
CA CYS A 138 2.96 -17.26 10.74
C CYS A 138 2.32 -17.76 12.05
N PRO A 139 1.05 -17.43 12.35
CA PRO A 139 0.36 -18.04 13.47
C PRO A 139 0.24 -19.55 13.23
N LEU A 140 0.16 -20.34 14.30
CA LEU A 140 -0.18 -21.76 14.19
C LEU A 140 -1.48 -21.88 13.37
N PRO A 141 -1.51 -22.67 12.27
CA PRO A 141 -2.67 -22.73 11.39
C PRO A 141 -3.93 -23.08 12.17
N ARG A 142 -4.96 -22.23 12.09
CA ARG A 142 -6.24 -22.47 12.79
C ARG A 142 -7.09 -23.53 12.09
N SER A 143 -6.82 -23.80 10.82
CA SER A 143 -7.49 -24.81 10.01
C SER A 143 -6.53 -25.41 8.97
N ALA A 144 -6.89 -26.57 8.43
CA ALA A 144 -6.15 -27.19 7.32
C ALA A 144 -6.20 -26.38 6.00
N SER A 145 -7.10 -25.40 5.90
CA SER A 145 -7.25 -24.50 4.75
C SER A 145 -6.43 -23.20 4.87
N GLU A 146 -5.69 -23.02 5.97
CA GLU A 146 -4.86 -21.85 6.21
C GLU A 146 -3.41 -22.12 5.76
N THR A 147 -2.85 -21.22 4.95
CA THR A 147 -1.46 -21.28 4.49
C THR A 147 -0.79 -19.95 4.71
N CYS A 148 0.40 -19.97 5.32
CA CYS A 148 1.27 -18.80 5.39
C CYS A 148 2.27 -18.79 4.23
N VAL A 149 2.45 -17.63 3.62
CA VAL A 149 3.54 -17.36 2.67
C VAL A 149 4.28 -16.10 3.10
N SER A 150 5.58 -16.02 2.84
CA SER A 150 6.36 -14.81 3.14
C SER A 150 5.84 -13.62 2.33
N LEU A 151 5.75 -12.45 2.95
CA LEU A 151 5.20 -11.26 2.32
C LEU A 151 6.00 -10.85 1.06
N TRP A 152 7.33 -10.86 1.14
CA TRP A 152 8.22 -10.36 0.08
C TRP A 152 9.06 -11.43 -0.63
N ASP A 153 9.12 -12.65 -0.10
CA ASP A 153 9.82 -13.75 -0.79
C ASP A 153 8.92 -14.38 -1.86
N SER A 154 9.16 -14.00 -3.11
CA SER A 154 8.46 -14.51 -4.30
C SER A 154 9.03 -15.82 -4.84
N THR A 155 10.08 -16.40 -4.25
CA THR A 155 10.66 -17.67 -4.72
C THR A 155 9.68 -18.85 -4.62
N GLN A 156 8.67 -18.72 -3.76
CA GLN A 156 7.60 -19.70 -3.60
C GLN A 156 6.48 -19.57 -4.64
N ASP A 157 6.58 -18.59 -5.54
CA ASP A 157 5.54 -18.29 -6.53
C ASP A 157 5.73 -19.13 -7.78
N ARG A 158 4.88 -20.15 -7.94
CA ARG A 158 4.76 -20.90 -9.19
C ARG A 158 3.94 -20.12 -10.25
N GLY A 159 4.12 -18.79 -10.31
CA GLY A 159 3.40 -17.87 -11.19
C GLY A 159 2.16 -17.20 -10.57
N ALA A 160 1.61 -16.20 -11.27
CA ALA A 160 0.49 -15.37 -10.82
C ALA A 160 -0.82 -16.15 -10.57
N ALA A 161 -1.01 -17.27 -11.27
CA ALA A 161 -2.17 -18.15 -11.09
C ALA A 161 -2.09 -19.03 -9.83
N SER A 162 -0.93 -19.08 -9.17
CA SER A 162 -0.79 -19.79 -7.90
C SER A 162 -1.58 -19.09 -6.79
N LEU A 163 -1.99 -19.85 -5.77
CA LEU A 163 -2.68 -19.30 -4.60
C LEU A 163 -1.88 -18.15 -3.95
N ALA A 164 -0.55 -18.30 -3.85
CA ALA A 164 0.36 -17.28 -3.32
C ALA A 164 0.41 -16.03 -4.22
N GLY A 165 0.50 -16.21 -5.54
CA GLY A 165 0.49 -15.11 -6.51
C GLY A 165 -0.81 -14.30 -6.47
N ARG A 166 -1.97 -14.98 -6.44
CA ARG A 166 -3.27 -14.34 -6.29
C ARG A 166 -3.39 -13.58 -4.97
N ALA A 167 -2.95 -14.18 -3.87
CA ALA A 167 -2.98 -13.54 -2.56
C ALA A 167 -2.08 -12.29 -2.51
N ARG A 168 -0.89 -12.32 -3.11
CA ARG A 168 -0.03 -11.14 -3.22
C ARG A 168 -0.64 -10.05 -4.08
N PHE A 169 -1.24 -10.39 -5.22
CA PHE A 169 -1.95 -9.42 -6.05
C PHE A 169 -3.12 -8.79 -5.26
N PHE A 170 -3.80 -9.56 -4.44
CA PHE A 170 -4.91 -9.03 -3.64
C PHE A 170 -4.42 -8.10 -2.52
N ALA A 171 -3.33 -8.47 -1.85
CA ALA A 171 -2.61 -7.68 -0.86
C ALA A 171 -1.53 -6.78 -1.50
N TRP A 172 -1.75 -6.27 -2.71
CA TRP A 172 -0.71 -5.63 -3.53
C TRP A 172 0.00 -4.47 -2.82
N SER A 173 -0.74 -3.72 -1.99
CA SER A 173 -0.25 -2.55 -1.27
C SER A 173 0.84 -2.90 -0.26
N VAL A 174 0.87 -4.13 0.24
CA VAL A 174 1.86 -4.60 1.21
C VAL A 174 2.86 -5.58 0.59
N SER A 175 2.41 -6.43 -0.32
CA SER A 175 3.22 -7.49 -0.94
C SER A 175 4.19 -6.97 -2.00
N HIS A 176 3.82 -5.87 -2.68
CA HIS A 176 4.66 -5.20 -3.68
C HIS A 176 5.29 -3.91 -3.14
N ALA A 177 5.15 -3.62 -1.86
CA ALA A 177 5.87 -2.52 -1.24
C ALA A 177 7.38 -2.82 -1.22
N THR A 178 8.20 -1.78 -1.36
CA THR A 178 9.67 -1.88 -1.33
C THR A 178 10.22 -1.14 -0.12
N VAL A 179 11.12 -1.79 0.61
CA VAL A 179 11.86 -1.17 1.71
C VAL A 179 13.21 -0.72 1.18
N VAL A 180 13.52 0.57 1.33
CA VAL A 180 14.79 1.18 0.96
C VAL A 180 15.55 1.51 2.23
N GLU A 181 16.61 0.75 2.50
CA GLU A 181 17.51 1.00 3.62
C GLU A 181 18.60 2.02 3.25
N LEU A 182 18.83 2.97 4.15
CA LEU A 182 19.71 4.13 3.93
C LEU A 182 20.69 4.27 5.09
N ALA A 183 21.82 4.91 4.84
CA ALA A 183 22.90 5.01 5.83
C ALA A 183 22.57 5.88 7.05
N SER A 184 21.58 6.77 6.94
CA SER A 184 21.22 7.70 8.02
C SER A 184 19.79 8.20 7.92
N ARG A 185 19.25 8.64 9.06
CA ARG A 185 17.94 9.31 9.14
C ARG A 185 17.84 10.54 8.24
N GLN A 186 18.91 11.31 8.09
CA GLN A 186 18.90 12.47 7.19
C GLN A 186 18.69 12.04 5.73
N ARG A 187 19.34 10.96 5.29
CA ARG A 187 19.15 10.39 3.96
C ARG A 187 17.74 9.84 3.76
N VAL A 188 17.14 9.25 4.80
CA VAL A 188 15.73 8.83 4.79
C VAL A 188 14.80 10.00 4.48
N LEU A 189 14.99 11.14 5.15
CA LEU A 189 14.16 12.32 4.92
C LEU A 189 14.32 12.87 3.49
N GLU A 190 15.57 13.01 3.02
CA GLU A 190 15.87 13.47 1.65
C GLU A 190 15.31 12.51 0.59
N CYS A 191 15.44 11.20 0.80
CA CYS A 191 14.87 10.19 -0.10
C CYS A 191 13.35 10.20 -0.10
N ALA A 192 12.72 10.26 1.08
CA ALA A 192 11.27 10.32 1.19
C ALA A 192 10.71 11.56 0.48
N GLU A 193 11.33 12.73 0.64
CA GLU A 193 10.95 13.96 -0.05
C GLU A 193 11.09 13.83 -1.58
N ALA A 194 12.24 13.34 -2.06
CA ALA A 194 12.47 13.15 -3.49
C ALA A 194 11.48 12.16 -4.14
N LEU A 195 11.11 11.09 -3.44
CA LEU A 195 10.12 10.12 -3.92
C LEU A 195 8.70 10.68 -3.87
N ARG A 196 8.36 11.49 -2.85
CA ARG A 196 7.06 12.20 -2.79
C ARG A 196 6.91 13.21 -3.92
N ASP A 197 7.99 13.86 -4.34
CA ASP A 197 8.00 14.73 -5.51
C ASP A 197 7.83 13.95 -6.81
N ARG A 198 8.55 12.83 -6.96
CA ARG A 198 8.42 11.94 -8.12
C ARG A 198 7.02 11.38 -8.28
N ARG A 199 6.38 10.99 -7.17
CA ARG A 199 5.00 10.47 -7.12
C ARG A 199 4.00 11.35 -7.88
N ARG A 200 4.22 12.68 -7.88
CA ARG A 200 3.32 13.66 -8.51
C ARG A 200 3.32 13.56 -10.04
N ARG A 201 4.30 12.91 -10.65
CA ARG A 201 4.37 12.71 -12.10
C ARG A 201 3.29 11.71 -12.53
N GLY A 202 2.59 11.99 -13.63
CA GLY A 202 1.51 11.13 -14.13
C GLY A 202 1.95 9.69 -14.45
N GLY A 203 3.23 9.50 -14.79
CA GLY A 203 3.83 8.20 -15.09
C GLY A 203 4.29 7.39 -13.87
N SER A 204 4.38 7.98 -12.67
CA SER A 204 4.97 7.34 -11.49
C SER A 204 4.24 6.06 -11.08
N THR A 205 4.98 5.00 -10.77
CA THR A 205 4.47 3.76 -10.18
C THR A 205 4.28 3.89 -8.67
N ILE A 206 4.77 4.96 -8.05
CA ILE A 206 4.67 5.21 -6.61
C ILE A 206 3.27 5.73 -6.24
N GLY A 207 2.69 5.14 -5.21
CA GLY A 207 1.42 5.54 -4.60
C GLY A 207 1.60 6.20 -3.23
N LEU A 208 2.42 5.61 -2.36
CA LEU A 208 2.68 6.10 -1.00
C LEU A 208 4.17 6.02 -0.66
N VAL A 209 4.66 6.97 0.14
CA VAL A 209 6.05 6.99 0.62
C VAL A 209 6.05 7.27 2.11
N LEU A 210 6.45 6.26 2.88
CA LEU A 210 6.33 6.24 4.33
C LEU A 210 7.68 6.08 5.01
N THR A 211 7.90 6.83 6.06
CA THR A 211 8.98 6.67 7.03
C THR A 211 8.42 6.05 8.31
N ASN A 212 9.29 5.66 9.26
CA ASN A 212 8.83 5.19 10.56
C ASN A 212 8.01 6.26 11.33
N HIS A 213 8.30 7.54 11.09
CA HIS A 213 7.53 8.67 11.63
C HIS A 213 6.09 8.70 11.11
N ASP A 214 5.88 8.44 9.83
CA ASP A 214 4.55 8.43 9.21
C ASP A 214 3.73 7.24 9.69
N LEU A 215 4.34 6.05 9.80
CA LEU A 215 3.70 4.84 10.33
C LEU A 215 3.29 5.00 11.81
N ALA A 216 4.08 5.73 12.59
CA ALA A 216 3.75 6.06 13.98
C ALA A 216 2.69 7.17 14.10
N LEU A 217 2.17 7.69 12.98
CA LEU A 217 1.18 8.78 12.92
C LEU A 217 1.55 10.00 13.75
N ARG A 218 2.86 10.29 13.87
CA ARG A 218 3.36 11.44 14.65
C ARG A 218 2.72 12.74 14.15
N GLU A 219 2.78 13.75 15.01
CA GLU A 219 2.14 15.04 14.77
C GLU A 219 2.60 15.65 13.44
N VAL A 220 1.62 16.05 12.63
CA VAL A 220 1.80 16.77 11.38
C VAL A 220 1.32 18.19 11.65
N PRO A 221 2.17 19.23 11.50
CA PRO A 221 1.84 20.60 11.93
C PRO A 221 0.50 21.12 11.41
N GLU A 222 0.16 20.84 10.15
CA GLU A 222 -1.06 21.33 9.49
C GLU A 222 -2.29 20.43 9.72
N ARG A 223 -2.16 19.35 10.49
CA ARG A 223 -3.25 18.37 10.71
C ARG A 223 -4.46 19.01 11.36
N GLY A 224 -4.27 19.84 12.38
CA GLY A 224 -5.38 20.54 13.05
C GLY A 224 -6.16 21.44 12.09
N GLU A 225 -5.46 22.18 11.23
CA GLU A 225 -6.10 23.04 10.23
C GLU A 225 -6.86 22.25 9.18
N LEU A 226 -6.28 21.15 8.69
CA LEU A 226 -6.93 20.24 7.75
C LEU A 226 -8.22 19.64 8.33
N GLN A 227 -8.20 19.25 9.62
CA GLN A 227 -9.38 18.72 10.30
C GLN A 227 -10.49 19.76 10.45
N VAL A 228 -10.14 20.98 10.87
CA VAL A 228 -11.11 22.06 10.99
C VAL A 228 -11.74 22.37 9.63
N ALA A 229 -10.92 22.46 8.58
CA ALA A 229 -11.40 22.69 7.22
C ALA A 229 -12.32 21.55 6.73
N ALA A 230 -11.93 20.29 6.91
CA ALA A 230 -12.72 19.13 6.50
C ALA A 230 -14.05 19.04 7.27
N ARG A 231 -14.07 19.30 8.58
CA ARG A 231 -15.30 19.32 9.39
C ARG A 231 -16.25 20.44 8.96
N ARG A 232 -15.71 21.65 8.74
CA ARG A 232 -16.51 22.78 8.27
C ARG A 232 -17.11 22.50 6.90
N LEU A 233 -16.31 21.98 5.97
CA LEU A 233 -16.78 21.57 4.65
C LEU A 233 -17.89 20.53 4.75
N GLY A 234 -17.70 19.46 5.54
CA GLY A 234 -18.71 18.43 5.75
C GLY A 234 -20.02 18.98 6.30
N ALA A 235 -19.97 19.90 7.27
CA ALA A 235 -21.16 20.54 7.82
C ALA A 235 -21.93 21.36 6.76
N VAL A 236 -21.21 22.12 5.93
CA VAL A 236 -21.80 22.95 4.87
C VAL A 236 -22.37 22.08 3.73
N MET A 237 -21.69 20.98 3.39
CA MET A 237 -22.18 20.00 2.41
C MET A 237 -23.48 19.34 2.88
N ALA A 238 -23.56 18.95 4.16
CA ALA A 238 -24.77 18.39 4.76
C ALA A 238 -25.93 19.41 4.72
N ALA A 239 -25.67 20.67 5.05
CA ALA A 239 -26.67 21.74 4.95
C ALA A 239 -27.13 22.00 3.50
N SER A 240 -26.28 21.72 2.52
CA SER A 240 -26.58 21.85 1.09
C SER A 240 -27.18 20.59 0.47
N HIS A 241 -27.50 19.57 1.26
CA HIS A 241 -27.94 18.24 0.79
C HIS A 241 -27.01 17.61 -0.26
N ARG A 242 -25.70 17.86 -0.16
CA ARG A 242 -24.67 17.29 -1.04
C ARG A 242 -23.98 16.12 -0.34
N HIS A 243 -23.76 15.03 -1.08
CA HIS A 243 -23.02 13.88 -0.58
C HIS A 243 -21.51 14.11 -0.63
N ASP A 244 -20.80 13.54 0.35
CA ASP A 244 -19.34 13.52 0.41
C ASP A 244 -18.77 12.54 -0.62
N PRO A 245 -18.17 13.04 -1.71
CA PRO A 245 -17.74 12.17 -2.81
C PRO A 245 -16.40 11.48 -2.55
N GLN A 246 -15.61 11.94 -1.58
CA GLN A 246 -14.24 11.47 -1.37
C GLN A 246 -13.98 10.95 0.04
N ARG A 247 -15.02 10.88 0.88
CA ARG A 247 -14.91 10.58 2.32
C ARG A 247 -14.08 11.64 3.04
N LEU A 248 -14.25 12.90 2.66
CA LEU A 248 -13.72 14.08 3.36
C LEU A 248 -14.11 14.10 4.84
N GLU A 249 -15.23 13.49 5.21
CA GLU A 249 -15.59 13.27 6.61
C GLU A 249 -14.52 12.46 7.37
N ALA A 250 -13.91 11.45 6.74
CA ALA A 250 -12.82 10.68 7.33
C ALA A 250 -11.56 11.54 7.51
N LEU A 251 -11.31 12.50 6.61
CA LEU A 251 -10.25 13.50 6.79
C LEU A 251 -10.53 14.41 8.01
N GLY A 252 -11.79 14.80 8.22
CA GLY A 252 -12.22 15.57 9.41
C GLY A 252 -12.11 14.82 10.73
N ARG A 253 -12.08 13.48 10.68
CA ARG A 253 -11.91 12.58 11.84
C ARG A 253 -10.49 12.02 12.01
N ALA A 254 -9.57 12.32 11.10
CA ALA A 254 -8.20 11.78 11.02
C ALA A 254 -7.30 12.21 12.22
N VAL A 255 -7.62 11.74 13.44
CA VAL A 255 -6.81 11.78 14.67
C VAL A 255 -6.63 10.38 15.29
N PRO A 256 -6.36 9.31 14.52
CA PRO A 256 -6.13 8.01 15.13
C PRO A 256 -4.82 8.03 15.90
N THR A 257 -4.89 7.50 17.11
CA THR A 257 -3.73 7.17 17.92
C THR A 257 -3.19 5.80 17.51
N GLY A 258 -1.90 5.59 17.72
CA GLY A 258 -1.23 4.32 17.49
C GLY A 258 -0.46 4.24 16.17
N ARG A 259 0.02 3.03 15.88
CA ARG A 259 0.88 2.72 14.73
C ARG A 259 0.04 2.08 13.62
N VAL A 260 0.16 2.59 12.40
CA VAL A 260 -0.34 1.91 11.19
C VAL A 260 0.60 0.77 10.84
N ALA A 261 0.04 -0.38 10.42
CA ALA A 261 0.80 -1.60 10.13
C ALA A 261 1.68 -2.05 11.31
N PRO A 262 1.08 -2.45 12.45
CA PRO A 262 1.85 -2.96 13.60
C PRO A 262 2.65 -4.23 13.27
N TRP A 263 2.26 -4.97 12.22
CA TRP A 263 2.99 -6.11 11.66
C TRP A 263 4.30 -5.72 10.98
N LEU A 264 4.53 -4.41 10.72
CA LEU A 264 5.71 -3.91 10.03
C LEU A 264 6.67 -3.17 10.99
N SER A 265 7.83 -3.77 11.21
CA SER A 265 8.96 -3.13 11.90
C SER A 265 9.88 -2.44 10.90
N LEU A 266 9.61 -1.16 10.62
CA LEU A 266 10.45 -0.32 9.77
C LEU A 266 11.52 0.37 10.62
N SER A 267 12.80 0.25 10.24
CA SER A 267 13.90 0.93 10.95
C SER A 267 13.84 2.45 10.75
N GLU A 268 14.48 3.22 11.65
CA GLU A 268 14.62 4.69 11.51
C GLU A 268 15.44 5.10 10.28
N ASN A 269 16.15 4.14 9.68
CA ASN A 269 17.02 4.30 8.54
C ASN A 269 16.39 3.76 7.24
N ALA A 270 15.08 3.52 7.22
CA ALA A 270 14.39 2.96 6.07
C ALA A 270 13.19 3.81 5.59
N VAL A 271 12.96 3.78 4.28
CA VAL A 271 11.76 4.30 3.62
C VAL A 271 10.97 3.12 3.05
N LEU A 272 9.66 3.07 3.30
CA LEU A 272 8.74 2.15 2.66
C LEU A 272 8.06 2.85 1.49
N VAL A 273 8.16 2.25 0.30
CA VAL A 273 7.53 2.73 -0.93
C VAL A 273 6.41 1.76 -1.31
N VAL A 274 5.18 2.25 -1.32
CA VAL A 274 4.00 1.47 -1.73
C VAL A 274 3.66 1.84 -3.17
N PRO A 275 3.42 0.87 -4.05
CA PRO A 275 3.06 1.17 -5.42
C PRO A 275 1.70 1.85 -5.55
N ARG A 276 1.36 2.25 -6.77
CA ARG A 276 0.06 2.80 -7.15
C ARG A 276 -0.77 1.69 -7.78
N LEU A 277 -2.04 1.57 -7.38
CA LEU A 277 -2.98 0.58 -7.93
C LEU A 277 -3.06 0.63 -9.46
N SER A 278 -3.23 1.83 -10.03
CA SER A 278 -3.32 2.03 -11.49
C SER A 278 -2.02 1.77 -12.25
N LYS A 279 -0.93 1.39 -11.56
CA LYS A 279 0.37 1.08 -12.14
C LYS A 279 0.90 -0.30 -11.77
N LEU A 280 0.06 -1.19 -11.21
CA LEU A 280 0.49 -2.55 -10.86
C LEU A 280 1.02 -3.37 -12.04
N ALA A 281 0.49 -3.15 -13.25
CA ALA A 281 1.01 -3.79 -14.47
C ALA A 281 2.48 -3.40 -14.78
N HIS A 282 2.94 -2.28 -14.23
CA HIS A 282 4.28 -1.72 -14.39
C HIS A 282 5.13 -1.83 -13.12
N ILE A 283 4.75 -2.69 -12.17
CA ILE A 283 5.43 -2.77 -10.86
C ILE A 283 6.93 -3.09 -10.97
N ALA A 284 7.33 -3.80 -12.02
CA ALA A 284 8.74 -4.10 -12.31
C ALA A 284 9.59 -2.85 -12.62
N GLU A 285 8.96 -1.71 -12.95
CA GLU A 285 9.63 -0.43 -13.20
C GLU A 285 9.90 0.34 -11.89
N MET A 286 9.20 0.01 -10.79
CA MET A 286 9.30 0.74 -9.53
C MET A 286 10.72 0.78 -8.93
N PRO A 287 11.51 -0.32 -8.92
CA PRO A 287 12.89 -0.27 -8.45
C PRO A 287 13.74 0.75 -9.21
N GLN A 288 13.59 0.82 -10.53
CA GLN A 288 14.31 1.79 -11.37
C GLN A 288 13.87 3.23 -11.08
N GLU A 289 12.57 3.44 -10.84
CA GLU A 289 12.05 4.77 -10.44
C GLU A 289 12.63 5.22 -9.08
N ILE A 290 12.74 4.29 -8.12
CA ILE A 290 13.33 4.52 -6.79
C ILE A 290 14.83 4.83 -6.94
N ASP A 291 15.59 3.99 -7.64
CA ASP A 291 17.03 4.15 -7.84
C ASP A 291 17.39 5.43 -8.58
N GLY A 292 16.51 5.86 -9.49
CA GLY A 292 16.67 7.12 -10.19
C GLY A 292 16.62 8.35 -9.27
N ALA A 293 16.09 8.24 -8.05
CA ALA A 293 16.10 9.31 -7.06
C ALA A 293 17.45 9.36 -6.36
N ALA A 294 18.29 10.35 -6.69
CA ALA A 294 19.67 10.46 -6.18
C ALA A 294 19.83 10.36 -4.65
N PRO A 295 18.89 10.83 -3.79
CA PRO A 295 19.00 10.62 -2.35
C PRO A 295 18.74 9.16 -1.91
N CYS A 296 18.04 8.38 -2.73
CA CYS A 296 17.66 6.99 -2.48
C CYS A 296 18.66 5.97 -3.01
N SER A 297 19.55 6.36 -3.92
CA SER A 297 20.54 5.44 -4.49
C SER A 297 21.43 4.88 -3.37
N PHE A 298 21.47 3.56 -3.25
CA PHE A 298 22.41 2.86 -2.39
C PHE A 298 23.83 3.08 -2.95
N ARG A 299 24.60 3.98 -2.33
CA ARG A 299 26.05 3.95 -2.50
C ARG A 299 26.56 2.90 -1.53
N ALA A 300 27.00 1.75 -2.07
CA ALA A 300 27.86 0.88 -1.31
C ALA A 300 28.99 1.74 -0.70
N PRO A 301 29.33 1.58 0.60
CA PRO A 301 30.45 2.29 1.17
C PRO A 301 31.69 2.02 0.30
N PRO A 302 32.57 3.01 0.05
CA PRO A 302 33.80 2.74 -0.69
C PRO A 302 34.52 1.60 0.02
N ALA A 303 34.86 0.55 -0.74
CA ALA A 303 35.64 -0.56 -0.23
C ALA A 303 36.92 0.00 0.40
N ARG A 304 37.13 -0.30 1.68
CA ARG A 304 38.36 0.04 2.40
C ARG A 304 39.45 -0.97 2.08
#